data_AF-A0A174ZW73-F1
#
_entry.id   AF-A0A174ZW73-F1
#
_cell.length_a   1.000
_cell.length_b   1.000
_cell.length_c   1.000
_cell.angle_alpha   90.00
_cell.angle_beta   90.00
_cell.angle_gamma   90.00
#
_symmetry.space_group_name_H-M   'P 1'
#
loop_
_entity.id
_entity.type
_entity.pdbx_description
1 polymer ?
#
loop_
_entity_poly.entity_id
_entity_poly.type
_entity_poly.pdbx_seq_one_letter_code
_entity_poly.pdbx_strand_id
1 'polypeptide(L)' 'MERVVNFLKEAETYYLATVEGDQPRVRPFGTAHVFEGKLYIQTGKVKDVSKQIHANPKVENLCI' A
#
# COMPACT_ATOMS: atom_id res chain seq x y z
N MET A 1 -5.86 6.75 -12.83
CA MET A 1 -5.96 6.08 -11.51
C MET A 1 -7.12 5.10 -11.40
N GLU A 2 -8.23 5.30 -12.11
CA GLU A 2 -9.38 4.38 -12.09
C GLU A 2 -9.05 2.93 -12.48
N ARG A 3 -8.28 2.71 -13.56
CA ARG A 3 -7.84 1.36 -13.93
C ARG A 3 -7.06 0.65 -12.82
N VAL A 4 -6.18 1.38 -12.12
CA VAL A 4 -5.36 0.82 -11.03
C VAL A 4 -6.23 0.47 -9.84
N VAL A 5 -7.14 1.35 -9.41
CA VAL A 5 -8.00 1.06 -8.26
C VAL A 5 -8.99 -0.06 -8.54
N ASN A 6 -9.50 -0.17 -9.76
CA ASN A 6 -10.39 -1.28 -10.15
C ASN A 6 -9.64 -2.60 -10.10
N PHE A 7 -8.41 -2.66 -10.64
CA PHE A 7 -7.56 -3.83 -10.55
C PHE A 7 -7.25 -4.25 -9.10
N LEU A 8 -6.92 -3.29 -8.22
CA LEU A 8 -6.69 -3.55 -6.80
C LEU A 8 -7.96 -4.05 -6.08
N LYS A 9 -9.13 -3.56 -6.47
CA LYS A 9 -10.42 -3.98 -5.90
C LYS A 9 -10.84 -5.36 -6.38
N GLU A 10 -10.61 -5.69 -7.65
CA GLU A 10 -10.86 -7.01 -8.23
C GLU A 10 -9.96 -8.08 -7.62
N ALA A 11 -8.71 -7.74 -7.28
CA ALA A 11 -7.79 -8.66 -6.62
C ALA A 11 -8.21 -9.00 -5.17
N GLU A 12 -9.08 -8.20 -4.55
CA GLU A 12 -9.50 -8.22 -3.14
C GLU A 12 -8.37 -8.01 -2.12
N THR A 13 -7.28 -8.75 -2.26
CA THR A 13 -6.05 -8.67 -1.50
C THR A 13 -4.88 -8.34 -2.42
N TYR A 14 -4.11 -7.33 -2.05
CA TYR A 14 -2.86 -6.98 -2.68
C TYR A 14 -1.77 -6.82 -1.61
N TYR A 15 -0.51 -6.84 -2.01
CA TYR A 15 0.63 -6.83 -1.11
C TYR A 15 1.37 -5.51 -1.21
N LEU A 16 1.55 -4.84 -0.07
CA LEU A 16 2.33 -3.61 0.02
C LEU A 16 3.75 -3.92 0.48
N ALA A 17 4.74 -3.57 -0.33
CA ALA A 17 6.15 -3.66 0.00
C ALA A 17 6.66 -2.31 0.54
N THR A 18 7.43 -2.39 1.63
CA THR A 18 8.17 -1.27 2.24
C THR A 18 9.58 -1.72 2.61
N VAL A 19 10.41 -0.78 3.07
CA VAL A 19 11.76 -1.05 3.57
C VAL A 19 11.91 -0.55 5.01
N GLU A 20 12.58 -1.33 5.83
CA GLU A 20 12.98 -0.99 7.21
C GLU A 20 14.51 -1.11 7.31
N GLY A 21 15.22 0.01 7.21
CA GLY A 21 16.68 -0.01 7.06
C GLY A 21 17.09 -0.61 5.71
N ASP A 22 17.72 -1.78 5.74
CA ASP A 22 18.07 -2.60 4.58
C ASP A 22 17.13 -3.80 4.38
N GLN A 23 16.19 -4.03 5.31
CA GLN A 23 15.31 -5.18 5.30
C GLN A 23 13.99 -4.87 4.55
N PRO A 24 13.69 -5.57 3.44
CA PRO A 24 12.38 -5.49 2.80
C PRO A 24 11.30 -6.11 3.68
N ARG A 25 10.09 -5.54 3.63
CA ARG A 25 8.91 -6.01 4.35
C ARG A 25 7.72 -6.04 3.41
N VAL A 26 6.88 -7.07 3.52
CA VAL A 26 5.66 -7.22 2.71
C VAL A 26 4.48 -7.62 3.61
N ARG A 27 3.28 -7.17 3.29
CA ARG A 27 2.04 -7.52 4.01
C ARG A 27 0.81 -7.35 3.13
N PRO A 28 -0.26 -8.12 3.38
CA PRO A 28 -1.53 -7.96 2.66
C PRO A 28 -2.24 -6.66 3.08
N PHE A 29 -2.88 -6.05 2.10
CA PHE A 29 -3.80 -4.93 2.16
C PHE A 29 -5.05 -5.30 1.35
N GLY A 30 -6.20 -4.73 1.70
CA GLY A 30 -7.45 -4.95 0.98
C GLY A 30 -8.27 -3.69 0.72
N THR A 31 -7.75 -2.52 1.10
CA THR A 31 -8.44 -1.23 0.91
C THR A 31 -7.69 -0.37 -0.09
N ALA A 32 -8.38 0.08 -1.14
CA ALA A 32 -7.87 1.00 -2.14
C ALA A 32 -8.99 1.94 -2.56
N HIS A 33 -8.75 3.25 -2.52
CA HIS A 33 -9.74 4.26 -2.86
C HIS A 33 -9.13 5.37 -3.71
N VAL A 34 -9.89 5.94 -4.64
CA VAL A 34 -9.47 7.13 -5.38
C VAL A 34 -10.21 8.34 -4.82
N PHE A 35 -9.48 9.32 -4.33
CA PHE A 35 -10.00 10.59 -3.84
C PHE A 35 -9.18 11.73 -4.46
N GLU A 36 -9.83 12.76 -4.98
CA GLU A 36 -9.17 13.89 -5.67
C GLU A 36 -8.16 13.44 -6.76
N GLY A 37 -8.49 12.37 -7.50
CA GLY A 37 -7.64 11.82 -8.55
C GLY A 37 -6.41 11.04 -8.06
N LYS A 38 -6.21 10.87 -6.75
CA LYS A 38 -5.08 10.14 -6.15
C LYS A 38 -5.54 8.81 -5.56
N LEU A 39 -4.66 7.81 -5.60
CA LEU A 39 -4.89 6.53 -4.92
C LEU A 39 -4.51 6.65 -3.45
N TYR A 40 -5.43 6.22 -2.59
CA TYR A 40 -5.28 6.14 -1.15
C TYR A 40 -5.32 4.69 -0.71
N ILE A 41 -4.40 4.38 0.21
CA ILE A 41 -4.36 3.15 0.99
C ILE A 41 -4.52 3.52 2.46
N GLN A 42 -5.15 2.66 3.26
CA GLN A 42 -5.43 2.96 4.66
C GLN A 42 -4.61 2.05 5.58
N THR A 43 -3.97 2.64 6.59
CA THR A 43 -3.31 1.88 7.67
C THR A 43 -3.41 2.63 8.99
N GLY A 44 -3.29 1.91 10.11
CA GLY A 44 -3.26 2.51 11.44
C GLY A 44 -1.90 3.14 11.74
N LYS A 45 -1.89 4.33 12.33
CA LYS A 45 -0.66 5.08 12.67
C LYS A 45 0.29 4.32 13.61
N VAL A 46 -0.25 3.47 14.47
CA VAL A 46 0.54 2.66 15.42
C VAL A 46 1.32 1.53 14.74
N LYS A 47 0.90 1.09 13.55
CA LYS A 47 1.50 -0.04 12.84
C LYS A 47 2.87 0.34 12.27
N ASP A 48 3.78 -0.63 12.24
CA ASP A 48 5.14 -0.38 11.75
C ASP A 48 5.18 0.00 10.27
N VAL A 49 4.25 -0.49 9.46
CA VAL A 49 4.10 -0.05 8.06
C VAL A 49 3.90 1.47 7.95
N SER A 50 3.19 2.09 8.91
CA SER A 50 3.04 3.55 8.93
C SER A 50 4.37 4.23 9.22
N LYS A 51 5.11 3.77 10.25
CA LYS A 51 6.43 4.29 10.60
C LYS A 51 7.44 4.12 9.46
N GLN A 52 7.41 2.98 8.78
CA GLN A 52 8.28 2.65 7.65
C GLN A 52 8.01 3.58 6.46
N ILE A 53 6.75 3.84 6.11
CA ILE A 53 6.39 4.77 5.03
C ILE A 53 6.79 6.21 5.37
N HIS A 54 6.67 6.62 6.64
CA HIS A 54 7.13 7.95 7.06
C HIS A 54 8.66 8.10 6.97
N ALA A 55 9.41 7.03 7.27
CA ALA A 55 10.86 7.03 7.16
C ALA A 55 11.35 6.92 5.70
N ASN A 56 10.67 6.12 4.87
CA ASN A 56 10.94 5.95 3.45
C ASN A 56 9.61 5.86 2.67
N PRO A 57 9.23 6.91 1.91
CA PRO A 57 7.94 6.95 1.21
C PRO A 57 7.89 6.09 -0.05
N LYS A 58 9.01 5.47 -0.46
CA LYS A 58 9.03 4.55 -1.62
C LYS A 58 8.38 3.22 -1.23
N VAL A 59 7.31 2.88 -1.93
CA VAL A 59 6.54 1.65 -1.74
C VAL A 59 6.18 1.03 -3.08
N GLU A 60 5.89 -0.27 -3.06
CA GLU A 60 5.40 -0.99 -4.24
C GLU A 60 4.15 -1.79 -3.88
N ASN A 61 3.14 -1.77 -4.76
CA ASN A 61 1.94 -2.58 -4.63
C ASN A 61 2.03 -3.75 -5.62
N LEU A 62 1.96 -4.97 -5.11
CA LEU A 62 1.95 -6.20 -5.88
C LEU A 62 0.58 -6.87 -5.78
N CYS A 63 -0.06 -7.14 -6.91
CA CYS A 63 -1.19 -8.07 -7.01
C CYS A 63 -0.70 -9.35 -7.71
N ILE A 64 -1.26 -10.49 -7.28
CA ILE A 64 -1.03 -11.81 -7.88
C ILE A 64 -2.32 -12.22 -8.59
#